data_AF-A0A9X8D7N1-F1
#
_entry.id   AF-A0A9X8D7N1-F1
#
_cell.length_a   1.000
_cell.length_b   1.000
_cell.length_c   1.000
_cell.angle_alpha   90.00
_cell.angle_beta   90.00
_cell.angle_gamma   90.00
#
_symmetry.space_group_name_H-M   'P 1'
#
loop_
_entity.id
_entity.type
_entity.pdbx_description
1 polymer ?
#
loop_
_entity_poly.entity_id
_entity_poly.type
_entity_poly.pdbx_seq_one_letter_code
_entity_poly.pdbx_strand_id
1 'polypeptide(L)'
;MRHHTGVIRMGTWSTAGFGNDEALDWLGELQEADDPLAFIQETLDSGSTEGIVAASEVLAVLAGQGGADVHPHAIDWCAGKAAPPAALRHAAADALQAILDDPDADGHDTWAELGEDDEDYLAWLANLKSLQVRLRG
;
A
#
# COMPACT_ATOMS: atom_id res chain seq x y z
N MET A 1 26.76 26.03 -13.04
CA MET A 1 25.37 26.26 -12.59
C MET A 1 24.47 25.43 -13.48
N ARG A 2 24.04 24.25 -13.03
CA ARG A 2 23.05 23.44 -13.72
C ARG A 2 21.76 23.60 -12.91
N HIS A 3 20.76 24.18 -13.56
CA HIS A 3 19.44 24.37 -12.98
C HIS A 3 18.88 22.99 -12.67
N HIS A 4 18.80 22.67 -11.38
CA HIS A 4 17.88 21.68 -10.87
C HIS A 4 16.51 22.30 -11.11
N THR A 5 15.83 21.88 -12.18
CA THR A 5 14.40 22.13 -12.35
C THR A 5 13.73 21.28 -11.27
N GLY A 6 13.75 21.79 -10.04
CA GLY A 6 12.85 21.34 -9.00
C GLY A 6 11.47 21.74 -9.47
N VAL A 7 10.84 20.85 -10.23
CA VAL A 7 9.39 20.79 -10.26
C VAL A 7 9.01 20.67 -8.79
N ILE A 8 8.36 21.71 -8.26
CA ILE A 8 7.65 21.60 -7.00
C ILE A 8 6.53 20.60 -7.29
N ARG A 9 6.85 19.31 -7.11
CA ARG A 9 5.89 18.20 -7.14
C ARG A 9 5.14 18.32 -5.82
N MET A 10 4.02 19.04 -5.85
CA MET A 10 3.11 19.13 -4.72
C MET A 10 2.74 17.70 -4.27
N GLY A 11 3.16 17.30 -3.06
CA GLY A 11 2.61 16.15 -2.33
C GLY A 11 2.47 14.84 -3.11
N THR A 12 3.43 14.47 -3.95
CA THR A 12 3.34 13.28 -4.80
C THR A 12 3.21 12.01 -3.96
N TRP A 13 2.02 11.40 -3.98
CA TRP A 13 1.85 10.01 -3.58
C TRP A 13 2.82 9.15 -4.39
N SER A 14 3.58 8.33 -3.70
CA SER A 14 4.37 7.27 -4.29
C SER A 14 3.46 6.21 -4.92
N THR A 15 3.88 5.69 -6.06
CA THR A 15 3.25 4.52 -6.68
C THR A 15 3.50 3.23 -5.90
N ALA A 16 4.51 3.22 -5.01
CA ALA A 16 4.83 2.13 -4.09
C ALA A 16 4.14 2.31 -2.73
N GLY A 17 3.73 1.19 -2.10
CA GLY A 17 2.85 1.17 -0.94
C GLY A 17 3.34 1.80 0.36
N PHE A 18 4.61 2.21 0.45
CA PHE A 18 5.19 2.89 1.63
C PHE A 18 5.91 4.19 1.28
N GLY A 19 5.78 4.70 0.06
CA GLY A 19 6.37 6.00 -0.26
C GLY A 19 5.49 7.19 0.10
N ASN A 20 4.43 6.96 0.89
CA ASN A 20 3.53 7.97 1.41
C ASN A 20 3.70 8.10 2.93
N ASP A 21 3.61 9.33 3.45
CA ASP A 21 3.83 9.62 4.87
C ASP A 21 2.80 8.89 5.76
N GLU A 22 1.53 8.82 5.35
CA GLU A 22 0.48 8.11 6.10
C GLU A 22 0.74 6.59 6.19
N ALA A 23 1.30 5.99 5.13
CA ALA A 23 1.68 4.58 5.14
C ALA A 23 2.83 4.29 6.12
N LEU A 24 3.73 5.27 6.32
CA LEU A 24 4.82 5.18 7.30
C LEU A 24 4.30 5.40 8.74
N ASP A 25 3.38 6.33 8.94
CA ASP A 25 2.71 6.53 10.24
C ASP A 25 1.92 5.27 10.63
N TRP A 26 1.15 4.70 9.70
CA TRP A 26 0.45 3.43 9.89
C TRP A 26 1.39 2.28 10.27
N LEU A 27 2.58 2.20 9.66
CA LEU A 27 3.59 1.20 10.04
C LEU A 27 4.09 1.40 11.47
N GLY A 28 4.23 2.65 11.91
CA GLY A 28 4.54 2.98 13.30
C GLY A 28 3.47 2.46 14.26
N GLU A 29 2.20 2.70 13.94
CA GLU A 29 1.07 2.21 14.74
C GLU A 29 1.00 0.67 14.77
N LEU A 30 1.22 0.00 13.64
CA LEU A 30 1.32 -1.46 13.57
C LEU A 30 2.41 -2.02 14.51
N GLN A 31 3.55 -1.33 14.60
CA GLN A 31 4.66 -1.75 15.45
C GLN A 31 4.34 -1.63 16.95
N GLU A 32 3.45 -0.73 17.31
CA GLU A 32 3.00 -0.49 18.69
C GLU A 32 1.74 -1.30 19.07
N ALA A 33 1.04 -1.88 18.09
CA ALA A 33 -0.19 -2.64 18.32
C ALA A 33 0.02 -3.91 19.16
N ASP A 34 -0.82 -4.09 20.19
CA ASP A 34 -0.83 -5.30 21.03
C ASP A 34 -1.25 -6.56 20.25
N ASP A 35 -2.17 -6.41 19.29
CA ASP A 35 -2.59 -7.46 18.35
C ASP A 35 -2.44 -6.96 16.91
N PRO A 36 -1.27 -7.17 16.27
CA PRO A 36 -1.02 -6.65 14.94
C PRO A 36 -1.92 -7.24 13.84
N LEU A 37 -2.39 -8.48 13.99
CA LEU A 37 -3.26 -9.08 12.97
C LEU A 37 -4.69 -8.51 13.06
N ALA A 38 -5.19 -8.24 14.27
CA ALA A 38 -6.45 -7.55 14.46
C ALA A 38 -6.38 -6.11 13.92
N PHE A 39 -5.30 -5.38 14.19
CA PHE A 39 -5.06 -4.04 13.65
C PHE A 39 -5.02 -4.03 12.11
N ILE A 40 -4.34 -5.00 11.50
CA ILE A 40 -4.35 -5.18 10.04
C ILE A 40 -5.78 -5.42 9.54
N GLN A 41 -6.55 -6.31 10.17
CA GLN A 41 -7.93 -6.57 9.74
C GLN A 41 -8.81 -5.31 9.81
N GLU A 42 -8.73 -4.54 10.91
CA GLU A 42 -9.46 -3.28 11.06
C GLU A 42 -9.10 -2.27 9.96
N THR A 43 -7.80 -2.20 9.62
CA THR A 43 -7.30 -1.38 8.52
C THR A 43 -7.91 -1.82 7.18
N LEU A 44 -8.00 -3.12 6.91
CA LEU A 44 -8.60 -3.64 5.68
C LEU A 44 -10.10 -3.37 5.59
N ASP A 45 -10.80 -3.34 6.73
CA ASP A 45 -12.24 -3.16 6.78
C ASP A 45 -12.68 -1.68 6.67
N SER A 46 -11.85 -0.75 7.16
CA SER A 46 -12.25 0.68 7.26
C SER A 46 -11.12 1.70 7.20
N GLY A 47 -9.89 1.28 6.95
CA GLY A 47 -8.73 2.16 6.85
C GLY A 47 -8.76 3.03 5.59
N SER A 48 -7.84 3.98 5.54
CA SER A 48 -7.59 4.76 4.33
C SER A 48 -7.03 3.90 3.21
N THR A 49 -7.08 4.41 1.97
CA THR A 49 -6.44 3.76 0.83
C THR A 49 -4.97 3.46 1.10
N GLU A 50 -4.23 4.38 1.71
CA GLU A 50 -2.81 4.21 2.00
C GLU A 50 -2.57 3.15 3.08
N GLY A 51 -3.37 3.17 4.15
CA GLY A 51 -3.34 2.14 5.19
C GLY A 51 -3.65 0.75 4.64
N ILE A 52 -4.68 0.63 3.79
CA ILE A 52 -5.04 -0.65 3.15
C ILE A 52 -3.89 -1.17 2.28
N VAL A 53 -3.25 -0.30 1.50
CA VAL A 53 -2.11 -0.67 0.65
C VAL A 53 -0.90 -1.09 1.49
N ALA A 54 -0.59 -0.35 2.55
CA ALA A 54 0.49 -0.67 3.48
C ALA A 54 0.26 -2.01 4.19
N ALA A 55 -0.95 -2.24 4.70
CA ALA A 55 -1.38 -3.50 5.31
C ALA A 55 -1.25 -4.67 4.33
N SER A 56 -1.66 -4.45 3.08
CA SER A 56 -1.56 -5.42 1.99
C SER A 56 -0.12 -5.80 1.66
N GLU A 57 0.81 -4.83 1.59
CA GLU A 57 2.24 -5.12 1.38
C GLU A 57 2.83 -5.89 2.56
N VAL A 58 2.49 -5.55 3.81
CA VAL A 58 2.93 -6.31 4.99
C VAL A 58 2.47 -7.76 4.91
N LEU A 59 1.20 -8.01 4.56
CA LEU A 59 0.68 -9.37 4.40
C LEU A 59 1.37 -10.12 3.26
N ALA A 60 1.67 -9.46 2.15
CA ALA A 60 2.44 -10.05 1.05
C ALA A 60 3.86 -10.42 1.49
N VAL A 61 4.54 -9.57 2.26
CA VAL A 61 5.88 -9.84 2.81
C VAL A 61 5.85 -11.02 3.79
N LEU A 62 4.89 -11.04 4.73
CA LEU A 62 4.72 -12.16 5.66
C LEU A 62 4.44 -13.49 4.92
N ALA A 63 3.79 -13.43 3.76
CA ALA A 63 3.54 -14.59 2.89
C ALA A 63 4.76 -14.99 2.02
N GLY A 64 5.87 -14.26 2.09
CA GLY A 64 7.04 -14.47 1.23
C GLY A 64 6.85 -14.00 -0.21
N GLN A 65 5.87 -13.14 -0.46
CA GLN A 65 5.51 -12.56 -1.76
C GLN A 65 5.75 -11.03 -1.79
N GLY A 66 6.67 -10.52 -0.97
CA GLY A 66 6.99 -9.09 -0.90
C GLY A 66 7.51 -8.53 -2.24
N GLY A 67 7.22 -7.25 -2.48
CA GLY A 67 7.67 -6.53 -3.68
C GLY A 67 9.11 -6.04 -3.52
N ALA A 68 9.71 -5.55 -4.61
CA ALA A 68 11.07 -4.99 -4.56
C ALA A 68 11.15 -3.68 -3.77
N ASP A 69 10.05 -2.92 -3.72
CA ASP A 69 10.01 -1.55 -3.19
C ASP A 69 9.35 -1.45 -1.80
N VAL A 70 9.22 -2.57 -1.08
CA VAL A 70 8.72 -2.55 0.29
C VAL A 70 9.71 -1.83 1.20
N HIS A 71 9.21 -0.96 2.08
CA HIS A 71 10.03 -0.22 3.01
C HIS A 71 10.84 -1.14 3.95
N PRO A 72 12.13 -0.87 4.21
CA PRO A 72 12.98 -1.73 5.04
C PRO A 72 12.43 -2.00 6.44
N HIS A 73 11.79 -1.01 7.08
CA HIS A 73 11.22 -1.21 8.42
C HIS A 73 10.04 -2.19 8.42
N ALA A 74 9.28 -2.28 7.32
CA ALA A 74 8.21 -3.27 7.18
C ALA A 74 8.80 -4.67 7.00
N ILE A 75 9.88 -4.79 6.20
CA ILE A 75 10.64 -6.04 6.04
C ILE A 75 11.20 -6.50 7.38
N ASP A 76 11.86 -5.60 8.12
CA ASP A 76 12.44 -5.89 9.43
C ASP A 76 11.38 -6.31 10.44
N TRP A 77 10.22 -5.64 10.44
CA TRP A 77 9.11 -6.02 11.31
C TRP A 77 8.57 -7.42 10.98
N CYS A 78 8.46 -7.76 9.69
CA CYS A 78 8.01 -9.08 9.23
C CYS A 78 9.01 -10.21 9.53
N ALA A 79 10.30 -9.89 9.68
CA ALA A 79 11.35 -10.88 9.81
C ALA A 79 11.10 -11.85 11.00
N GLY A 80 11.12 -13.16 10.71
CA GLY A 80 10.92 -14.20 11.71
C GLY A 80 9.48 -14.40 12.18
N LYS A 81 8.50 -13.62 11.67
CA LYS A 81 7.08 -13.83 11.93
C LYS A 81 6.51 -14.95 11.05
N ALA A 82 5.42 -15.55 11.52
CA ALA A 82 4.71 -16.58 10.77
C ALA A 82 3.96 -15.98 9.58
N ALA A 83 3.73 -16.80 8.55
CA ALA A 83 2.86 -16.42 7.44
C ALA A 83 1.44 -16.15 7.93
N PRO A 84 0.71 -15.19 7.34
CA PRO A 84 -0.60 -14.80 7.80
C PRO A 84 -1.65 -15.83 7.33
N PRO A 85 -2.82 -15.89 7.98
CA PRO A 85 -3.93 -16.72 7.52
C PRO A 85 -4.31 -16.39 6.08
N ALA A 86 -4.62 -17.41 5.27
CA ALA A 86 -5.03 -17.21 3.87
C ALA A 86 -6.27 -16.32 3.74
N ALA A 87 -7.21 -16.42 4.70
CA ALA A 87 -8.40 -15.56 4.75
C ALA A 87 -8.04 -14.07 4.85
N LEU A 88 -7.02 -13.72 5.65
CA LEU A 88 -6.58 -12.33 5.81
C LEU A 88 -5.90 -11.82 4.54
N ARG A 89 -5.15 -12.67 3.84
CA ARG A 89 -4.58 -12.33 2.52
C ARG A 89 -5.67 -12.09 1.47
N HIS A 90 -6.70 -12.92 1.46
CA HIS A 90 -7.83 -12.73 0.56
C HIS A 90 -8.62 -11.46 0.89
N ALA A 91 -8.85 -11.16 2.18
CA ALA A 91 -9.46 -9.90 2.59
C ALA A 91 -8.68 -8.69 2.08
N ALA A 92 -7.35 -8.72 2.17
CA ALA A 92 -6.49 -7.66 1.61
C ALA A 92 -6.62 -7.55 0.08
N ALA A 93 -6.66 -8.67 -0.63
CA ALA A 93 -6.86 -8.68 -2.08
C ALA A 93 -8.25 -8.14 -2.48
N ASP A 94 -9.27 -8.37 -1.67
CA ASP A 94 -10.62 -7.85 -1.90
C ASP A 94 -10.72 -6.35 -1.57
N ALA A 95 -10.05 -5.87 -0.51
CA ALA A 95 -9.96 -4.44 -0.20
C ALA A 95 -9.24 -3.66 -1.31
N LEU A 96 -8.14 -4.20 -1.85
CA LEU A 96 -7.47 -3.63 -3.02
C LEU A 96 -8.36 -3.64 -4.28
N GLN A 97 -9.20 -4.66 -4.46
CA GLN A 97 -10.17 -4.68 -5.56
C GLN A 97 -11.19 -3.55 -5.40
N ALA A 98 -11.67 -3.32 -4.17
CA ALA A 98 -12.62 -2.26 -3.89
C ALA A 98 -12.03 -0.88 -4.22
N ILE A 99 -10.78 -0.61 -3.85
CA ILE A 99 -10.07 0.62 -4.25
C ILE A 99 -10.00 0.73 -5.78
N LEU A 100 -9.56 -0.32 -6.47
CA LEU A 100 -9.42 -0.32 -7.94
C LEU A 100 -10.75 -0.12 -8.69
N ASP A 101 -11.86 -0.58 -8.13
CA ASP A 101 -13.20 -0.48 -8.72
C ASP A 101 -13.92 0.83 -8.35
N ASP A 102 -13.45 1.55 -7.33
CA ASP A 102 -14.06 2.77 -6.83
C ASP A 102 -13.25 4.01 -7.25
N PRO A 103 -13.68 4.73 -8.30
CA PRO A 103 -12.99 5.93 -8.76
C PRO A 103 -13.06 7.10 -7.75
N ASP A 104 -13.91 7.02 -6.73
CA ASP A 104 -14.05 8.04 -5.68
C ASP A 104 -13.17 7.74 -4.45
N ALA A 105 -12.41 6.64 -4.43
CA ALA A 105 -11.48 6.35 -3.33
C ALA A 105 -10.33 7.38 -3.30
N ASP A 106 -9.94 7.88 -2.11
CA ASP A 106 -9.05 9.05 -1.90
C ASP A 106 -7.78 9.12 -2.77
N GLY A 107 -7.23 7.97 -3.20
CA GLY A 107 -6.08 7.93 -4.11
C GLY A 107 -6.41 8.32 -5.56
N HIS A 108 -7.59 7.93 -6.06
CA HIS A 108 -8.03 8.23 -7.41
C HIS A 108 -8.21 9.73 -7.63
N ASP A 109 -8.82 10.45 -6.68
CA ASP A 109 -8.99 11.91 -6.75
C ASP A 109 -7.64 12.64 -6.87
N THR A 110 -6.64 12.20 -6.11
CA THR A 110 -5.29 12.77 -6.12
C THR A 110 -4.62 12.60 -7.49
N TRP A 111 -4.79 11.45 -8.13
CA TRP A 111 -4.23 11.17 -9.46
C TRP A 111 -5.08 11.72 -10.61
N ALA A 112 -6.40 11.82 -10.43
CA ALA A 112 -7.33 12.33 -11.43
C ALA A 112 -7.04 13.78 -11.81
N GLU A 113 -6.44 14.57 -10.90
CA GLU A 113 -5.96 15.93 -11.21
C GLU A 113 -4.87 15.95 -12.31
N LEU A 114 -4.11 14.86 -12.46
CA LEU A 114 -3.07 14.70 -13.49
C LEU A 114 -3.63 14.14 -14.81
N GLY A 115 -4.79 13.48 -14.75
CA GLY A 115 -5.50 12.89 -15.88
C GLY A 115 -5.40 11.37 -15.93
N GLU A 116 -6.44 10.70 -16.43
CA GLU A 116 -6.55 9.23 -16.42
C GLU A 116 -5.48 8.49 -17.26
N ASP A 117 -4.88 9.17 -18.23
CA ASP A 117 -3.79 8.64 -19.07
C ASP A 117 -2.39 8.98 -18.51
N ASP A 118 -2.31 9.60 -17.34
CA ASP A 118 -1.03 9.94 -16.71
C ASP A 118 -0.21 8.68 -16.36
N GLU A 119 1.09 8.74 -16.65
CA GLU A 119 1.97 7.58 -16.48
C GLU A 119 2.13 7.14 -15.02
N ASP A 120 2.13 8.09 -14.08
CA ASP A 120 2.30 7.82 -12.66
C ASP A 120 0.99 7.23 -12.09
N TYR A 121 -0.18 7.71 -12.55
CA TYR A 121 -1.47 7.11 -12.20
C TYR A 121 -1.62 5.67 -12.69
N LEU A 122 -1.30 5.42 -13.97
CA LEU A 122 -1.33 4.06 -14.53
C LEU A 122 -0.34 3.13 -13.83
N ALA A 123 0.83 3.64 -13.43
CA ALA A 123 1.81 2.89 -12.66
C ALA A 123 1.29 2.54 -11.25
N TRP A 124 0.61 3.47 -10.57
CA TRP A 124 -0.04 3.21 -9.29
C TRP A 124 -1.11 2.10 -9.40
N LEU A 125 -2.01 2.19 -10.38
CA LEU A 125 -3.02 1.15 -10.64
C LEU A 125 -2.39 -0.23 -10.91
N ALA A 126 -1.31 -0.25 -11.71
CA ALA A 126 -0.58 -1.47 -12.02
C ALA A 126 0.06 -2.09 -10.76
N ASN A 127 0.59 -1.27 -9.86
CA ASN A 127 1.18 -1.72 -8.60
C ASN A 127 0.12 -2.33 -7.67
N LEU A 128 -1.03 -1.67 -7.49
CA LEU A 128 -2.13 -2.20 -6.70
C LEU A 128 -2.62 -3.56 -7.24
N LYS A 129 -2.77 -3.66 -8.56
CA LYS A 129 -3.17 -4.91 -9.21
C LYS A 129 -2.14 -6.03 -9.06
N SER A 130 -0.85 -5.69 -9.18
CA SER A 130 0.24 -6.63 -8.96
C SER A 130 0.24 -7.16 -7.52
N LEU A 131 0.09 -6.27 -6.53
CA LEU A 131 -0.01 -6.64 -5.12
C LEU A 131 -1.22 -7.53 -4.84
N GLN A 132 -2.38 -7.19 -5.39
CA GLN A 132 -3.58 -8.01 -5.29
C GLN A 132 -3.36 -9.44 -5.81
N VAL A 133 -2.73 -9.59 -6.98
CA VAL A 133 -2.44 -10.92 -7.55
C VAL A 133 -1.52 -11.72 -6.64
N ARG A 134 -0.47 -11.08 -6.09
CA ARG A 134 0.47 -11.73 -5.15
C ARG A 134 -0.24 -12.24 -3.90
N LEU A 135 -1.25 -11.53 -3.41
CA LEU A 135 -2.01 -11.92 -2.21
C LEU A 135 -2.95 -13.12 -2.44
N ARG A 136 -3.41 -13.33 -3.68
CA ARG A 136 -4.29 -14.46 -4.07
C ARG A 136 -3.53 -15.77 -4.38
N GLY A 137 -2.21 -15.71 -4.57
CA GLY A 137 -1.34 -16.87 -4.81
C GLY A 137 -1.05 -17.66 -3.53
#